data_AF-A0A965RWS7-F1
#
_entry.id   AF-A0A965RWS7-F1
#
_cell.length_a   1.000
_cell.length_b   1.000
_cell.length_c   1.000
_cell.angle_alpha   90.00
_cell.angle_beta   90.00
_cell.angle_gamma   90.00
#
_symmetry.space_group_name_H-M   'P 1'
#
loop_
_entity.id
_entity.type
_entity.pdbx_description
1 polymer ?
#
loop_
_entity_poly.entity_id
_entity_poly.type
_entity_poly.pdbx_seq_one_letter_code
_entity_poly.pdbx_strand_id
1 'polypeptide(L)'
;VISNSKWKGGCELEFIKSKDGEYYLLEMNPRFPAWVYLAVGCGQNHPEALVRMALGEDVEPFDSYDIGKLFVRYSFDQIVDLKDFEKISTLGEL
;
A
#
# COMPACT_ATOMS: atom_id res chain seq x y z
N VAL A 1 8.15 -17.18 -4.35
CA VAL A 1 7.12 -16.41 -5.10
C VAL A 1 7.69 -15.09 -5.59
N ILE A 2 8.02 -14.15 -4.70
CA ILE A 2 8.55 -12.82 -5.08
C ILE A 2 9.82 -12.89 -5.95
N SER A 3 10.81 -13.70 -5.58
CA SER A 3 12.04 -13.87 -6.37
C SER A 3 11.81 -14.35 -7.81
N ASN A 4 10.69 -15.00 -8.09
CA ASN A 4 10.34 -15.54 -9.40
C ASN A 4 9.30 -14.69 -10.16
N SER A 5 8.66 -13.70 -9.52
CA SER A 5 7.51 -12.97 -10.11
C SER A 5 7.91 -11.86 -11.07
N LYS A 6 9.20 -11.47 -11.12
CA LYS A 6 9.72 -10.27 -11.83
C LYS A 6 9.00 -8.96 -11.48
N TRP A 7 8.10 -8.98 -10.50
CA TRP A 7 7.31 -7.83 -10.06
C TRP A 7 8.20 -6.86 -9.29
N LYS A 8 8.06 -5.56 -9.57
CA LYS A 8 8.89 -4.49 -8.99
C LYS A 8 8.09 -3.43 -8.22
N GLY A 9 6.77 -3.60 -8.11
CA GLY A 9 5.90 -2.64 -7.43
C GLY A 9 5.51 -3.08 -6.02
N GLY A 10 4.65 -2.29 -5.38
CA GLY A 10 3.96 -2.70 -4.17
C GLY A 10 3.17 -4.00 -4.39
N CYS A 11 3.11 -4.86 -3.38
CA CYS A 11 2.31 -6.07 -3.43
C CYS A 11 1.73 -6.41 -2.05
N GLU A 12 0.61 -7.11 -2.05
CA GLU A 12 -0.01 -7.74 -0.89
C GLU A 12 0.10 -9.25 -1.05
N LEU A 13 0.55 -9.93 0.00
CA LEU A 13 0.58 -11.39 0.08
C LEU A 13 -0.32 -11.82 1.23
N GLU A 14 -1.31 -12.65 0.93
CA GLU A 14 -2.26 -13.14 1.91
C GLU A 14 -1.94 -14.58 2.27
N PHE A 15 -1.72 -14.84 3.55
CA PHE A 15 -1.41 -16.18 4.06
C PHE A 15 -2.44 -16.61 5.10
N ILE A 16 -2.73 -17.91 5.11
CA ILE A 16 -3.41 -18.58 6.22
C ILE A 16 -2.42 -19.47 6.97
N LYS A 17 -2.49 -19.47 8.30
CA LYS A 17 -1.71 -20.36 9.16
C LYS A 17 -2.57 -21.53 9.63
N SER A 18 -2.11 -22.76 9.41
CA SER A 18 -2.79 -23.97 9.88
C SER A 18 -2.64 -24.15 11.39
N LYS A 19 -3.41 -25.10 11.95
CA LYS A 19 -3.29 -25.49 13.37
C LYS A 19 -1.89 -26.04 13.71
N ASP A 20 -1.25 -26.70 12.75
CA ASP A 20 0.09 -27.26 12.89
C ASP A 20 1.19 -26.22 12.68
N GLY A 21 0.83 -24.97 12.37
CA GLY A 21 1.76 -23.85 12.25
C GLY A 21 2.26 -23.57 10.82
N GLU A 22 1.80 -24.34 9.84
CA GLU A 22 2.18 -24.21 8.43
C GLU A 22 1.48 -23.01 7.78
N TYR A 23 2.22 -22.22 6.99
CA TYR A 23 1.69 -21.08 6.25
C TYR A 23 1.39 -21.46 4.80
N TYR A 24 0.18 -21.15 4.34
CA TYR A 24 -0.26 -21.35 2.96
C TYR A 24 -0.55 -20.00 2.33
N LEU A 25 0.08 -19.72 1.19
CA LEU A 25 -0.21 -18.54 0.39
C LEU A 25 -1.58 -18.72 -0.28
N LEU A 26 -2.48 -17.78 -0.04
CA LEU A 26 -3.81 -17.73 -0.65
C LEU A 26 -3.78 -16.88 -1.93
N GLU A 27 -3.24 -15.67 -1.85
CA GLU A 27 -3.24 -14.70 -2.95
C GLU A 27 -1.98 -13.85 -2.96
N MET A 28 -1.57 -13.44 -4.16
CA MET A 28 -0.65 -12.32 -4.39
C MET A 28 -1.37 -11.24 -5.21
N ASN A 29 -1.54 -10.08 -4.61
CA ASN A 29 -2.12 -8.90 -5.25
C ASN A 29 -0.98 -7.97 -5.70
N PRO A 30 -0.73 -7.76 -7.02
CA PRO A 30 0.35 -6.91 -7.53
C PRO A 30 -0.03 -5.43 -7.47
N ARG A 31 -0.40 -4.97 -6.27
CA ARG A 31 -0.75 -3.59 -5.91
C ARG A 31 -0.56 -3.40 -4.42
N PHE A 32 -0.53 -2.15 -3.96
CA PHE A 32 -0.65 -1.90 -2.53
C PHE A 32 -2.02 -2.34 -2.01
N PRO A 33 -2.08 -2.86 -0.77
CA PRO A 33 -3.34 -3.11 -0.10
C PRO A 33 -4.03 -1.81 0.27
N ALA A 34 -5.35 -1.85 0.41
CA ALA A 34 -6.12 -0.68 0.87
C ALA A 34 -5.71 -0.20 2.28
N TRP A 35 -5.06 -1.06 3.07
CA TRP A 35 -4.59 -0.77 4.43
C TRP A 35 -3.12 -0.34 4.49
N VAL A 36 -2.45 -0.06 3.36
CA VAL A 36 -1.01 0.31 3.29
C VAL A 36 -0.60 1.42 4.26
N TYR A 37 -1.52 2.34 4.59
CA TYR A 37 -1.23 3.42 5.52
C TYR A 37 -1.02 2.96 6.98
N LEU A 38 -1.45 1.74 7.35
CA LEU A 38 -1.03 1.14 8.62
C LEU A 38 0.48 0.95 8.67
N ALA A 39 1.11 0.52 7.56
CA ALA A 39 2.57 0.39 7.50
C ALA A 39 3.25 1.73 7.77
N VAL A 40 2.72 2.82 7.19
CA VAL A 40 3.18 4.20 7.47
C VAL A 40 3.06 4.51 8.97
N GLY A 41 1.91 4.22 9.58
CA GLY A 41 1.69 4.41 11.02
C GLY A 41 2.58 3.53 11.92
N CYS A 42 3.14 2.45 11.37
CA CYS A 42 4.14 1.59 12.01
C CYS A 42 5.59 1.98 11.66
N GLY A 43 5.82 3.12 10.99
CA GLY A 43 7.16 3.63 10.67
C GLY A 43 7.71 3.20 9.29
N GLN A 44 6.92 2.51 8.46
CA GLN A 44 7.34 2.06 7.14
C GLN A 44 6.50 2.69 6.02
N ASN A 45 7.00 3.75 5.40
CA ASN A 45 6.31 4.43 4.32
C ASN A 45 6.58 3.75 2.96
N HIS A 46 5.93 2.60 2.71
CA HIS A 46 6.12 1.85 1.46
C HIS A 46 5.77 2.62 0.18
N PRO A 47 4.70 3.44 0.13
CA PRO A 47 4.41 4.26 -1.06
C PRO A 47 5.52 5.26 -1.37
N GLU A 48 6.04 5.96 -0.37
CA GLU A 48 7.18 6.89 -0.54
C GLU A 48 8.43 6.14 -1.01
N ALA A 49 8.76 5.01 -0.37
CA ALA A 49 9.88 4.17 -0.78
C ALA A 49 9.77 3.74 -2.25
N LEU A 50 8.57 3.35 -2.71
CA LEU A 50 8.35 2.97 -4.10
C LEU A 50 8.56 4.15 -5.06
N VAL A 51 8.10 5.35 -4.69
CA VAL A 51 8.31 6.56 -5.51
C VAL A 51 9.79 6.90 -5.59
N ARG A 52 10.52 6.89 -4.47
CA ARG A 52 11.96 7.14 -4.43
C ARG A 52 12.73 6.15 -5.31
N MET A 53 12.42 4.86 -5.20
CA MET A 53 12.99 3.83 -6.09
C MET A 53 12.67 4.10 -7.56
N ALA A 54 11.45 4.53 -7.90
CA ALA A 54 11.06 4.87 -9.26
C ALA A 54 11.78 6.11 -9.81
N LEU A 55 12.18 7.03 -8.94
CA LEU A 55 13.02 8.19 -9.26
C LEU A 55 14.51 7.85 -9.37
N GLY A 56 14.90 6.60 -9.09
CA GLY A 56 16.29 6.15 -9.12
C GLY A 56 17.09 6.54 -7.87
N GLU A 57 16.41 6.91 -6.79
CA GLU A 57 17.04 7.18 -5.50
C GLU A 57 17.33 5.88 -4.75
N ASP A 58 18.39 5.90 -3.94
CA ASP A 58 18.69 4.81 -3.03
C ASP A 58 17.69 4.81 -1.86
N VAL A 59 17.11 3.65 -1.59
CA VAL A 59 16.16 3.44 -0.50
C VAL A 59 16.66 2.29 0.37
N GLU A 60 16.99 2.62 1.61
CA GLU A 60 17.40 1.62 2.59
C GLU A 60 16.22 0.70 2.96
N PRO A 61 16.43 -0.63 3.05
CA PRO A 61 15.40 -1.55 3.49
C PRO A 61 14.92 -1.25 4.91
N PHE A 62 13.61 -1.34 5.13
CA PHE A 62 13.04 -1.25 6.48
C PHE A 62 13.37 -2.54 7.26
N ASP A 63 14.03 -2.41 8.41
CA ASP A 63 14.46 -3.51 9.27
C ASP A 63 13.56 -3.70 10.52
N SER A 64 12.73 -2.71 10.81
CA SER A 64 11.92 -2.62 12.02
C SER A 64 10.58 -1.93 11.76
N TYR A 65 9.61 -2.17 12.64
CA TYR A 65 8.30 -1.52 12.63
C TYR A 65 7.74 -1.45 14.05
N ASP A 66 6.92 -0.44 14.32
CA ASP A 66 6.22 -0.33 15.60
C ASP A 66 5.10 -1.38 15.71
N ILE A 67 5.09 -2.10 16.84
CA ILE A 67 4.00 -3.02 17.19
C ILE A 67 2.91 -2.33 18.05
N GLY A 68 1.75 -2.97 18.16
CA GLY A 68 0.68 -2.49 19.06
C GLY A 68 -0.16 -1.33 18.50
N LYS A 69 -0.16 -1.13 17.18
CA LYS A 69 -1.00 -0.13 16.51
C LYS A 69 -2.34 -0.73 16.12
N LEU A 70 -3.41 0.07 16.19
CA LEU A 70 -4.74 -0.27 15.69
C LEU A 70 -5.05 0.57 14.45
N PHE A 71 -5.47 -0.08 13.36
CA PHE A 71 -5.95 0.61 12.16
C PHE A 71 -7.48 0.69 12.18
N VAL A 72 -8.02 1.91 12.23
CA VAL A 72 -9.47 2.16 12.13
C VAL A 72 -9.72 3.00 10.89
N ARG A 73 -10.51 2.44 9.96
CA ARG A 73 -11.00 3.18 8.79
C ARG A 73 -12.40 3.72 9.10
N TYR A 74 -12.64 4.97 8.76
CA TYR A 74 -13.96 5.61 8.87
C TYR A 74 -14.38 6.22 7.53
N SER A 75 -15.68 6.47 7.38
CA SER A 75 -16.24 7.19 6.22
C SER A 75 -16.29 8.68 6.53
N PHE A 76 -15.94 9.51 5.56
CA PHE A 76 -15.98 10.96 5.65
C PHE A 76 -16.79 11.52 4.47
N ASP A 77 -17.83 12.30 4.78
CA ASP A 77 -18.66 12.95 3.76
C ASP A 77 -18.04 14.30 3.40
N GLN A 78 -17.50 14.41 2.19
CA GLN A 78 -16.88 15.63 1.69
C GLN A 78 -17.82 16.33 0.70
N ILE A 79 -18.21 17.56 1.00
CA ILE A 79 -18.98 18.42 0.08
C ILE A 79 -17.97 19.19 -0.78
N VAL A 80 -18.12 19.11 -2.10
CA VAL A 80 -17.23 19.76 -3.08
C VAL A 80 -18.04 20.47 -4.16
N ASP A 81 -17.44 21.44 -4.84
CA ASP A 81 -18.08 22.14 -5.96
C ASP A 81 -18.08 21.27 -7.22
N LEU A 82 -19.23 21.17 -7.88
CA LEU A 82 -19.37 20.43 -9.14
C LEU A 82 -18.41 20.95 -10.23
N LYS A 83 -18.11 22.26 -10.20
CA LYS A 83 -17.20 22.91 -11.16
C LYS A 83 -15.80 22.32 -11.11
N ASP A 84 -15.32 21.92 -9.93
CA ASP A 84 -13.99 21.32 -9.80
C ASP A 84 -13.97 19.92 -10.43
N PHE A 85 -15.07 19.17 -10.28
CA PHE A 85 -15.23 17.88 -10.95
C PHE A 85 -15.33 18.03 -12.47
N GLU A 86 -16.07 19.04 -12.97
CA GLU A 86 -16.18 19.33 -14.41
C GLU A 86 -14.81 19.61 -15.03
N LYS A 87 -13.96 20.41 -14.38
CA LYS A 87 -12.59 20.67 -14.85
C LYS A 87 -11.76 19.40 -14.96
N ILE A 88 -11.73 18.57 -13.91
CA ILE A 88 -11.00 17.30 -13.95
C ILE A 88 -11.52 16.42 -15.09
N SER A 89 -12.84 16.33 -15.26
CA SER A 89 -13.43 15.45 -16.27
C SER A 89 -13.22 15.94 -17.71
N THR A 90 -13.08 17.25 -17.93
CA THR A 90 -12.98 17.84 -19.27
C THR A 90 -11.54 18.15 -19.68
N LEU A 91 -10.72 18.60 -18.73
CA LEU A 91 -9.33 19.02 -18.96
C LEU A 91 -8.32 17.96 -18.50
N GLY A 92 -8.71 17.05 -17.60
CA GLY A 92 -7.80 16.09 -16.98
C GLY A 92 -7.02 16.63 -15.79
N GLU A 93 -7.28 17.87 -15.37
CA GLU A 93 -6.60 18.59 -14.28
C GLU A 93 -7.52 19.61 -13.59
N LEU A 94 -7.08 20.15 -12.44
CA LEU A 94 -7.81 21.14 -11.62
C LEU A 94 -7.41 22.59 -11.93
#